data_AF-A0A552QTN4-F1
#
_entry.id   AF-A0A552QTN4-F1
#
_cell.length_a   1.000
_cell.length_b   1.000
_cell.length_c   1.000
_cell.angle_alpha   90.00
_cell.angle_beta   90.00
_cell.angle_gamma   90.00
#
_symmetry.space_group_name_H-M   'P 1'
#
loop_
_entity.id
_entity.type
_entity.pdbx_description
1 polymer ?
#
loop_
_entity_poly.entity_id
_entity_poly.type
_entity_poly.pdbx_seq_one_letter_code
_entity_poly.pdbx_strand_id
1 'polypeptide(L)' 'MSTRRESTFAGTWRRPDPSGTGRSLREVQDRAAFDQQPAAGMSCAIAAPIALAVSGGLCWGLYEGATALIGAIA' A
#
# COMPACT_ATOMS: atom_id res chain seq x y z
N MET A 1 27.36 -3.13 13.36
CA MET A 1 27.31 -3.79 12.03
C MET A 1 25.99 -3.40 11.38
N SER A 2 25.99 -2.40 10.49
CA SER A 2 24.76 -1.87 9.86
C SER A 2 24.42 -2.70 8.63
N THR A 3 23.32 -3.46 8.69
CA THR A 3 22.78 -4.27 7.60
C THR A 3 22.21 -3.35 6.52
N ARG A 4 23.02 -3.07 5.50
CA ARG A 4 22.65 -2.29 4.32
C ARG A 4 21.76 -3.17 3.44
N ARG A 5 20.43 -3.02 3.53
CA ARG A 5 19.51 -3.62 2.55
C ARG A 5 19.43 -2.69 1.36
N GLU A 6 19.93 -3.14 0.22
CA GLU A 6 19.82 -2.43 -1.06
C GLU A 6 18.36 -2.48 -1.52
N SER A 7 17.76 -1.30 -1.71
CA SER A 7 16.40 -1.14 -2.22
C SER A 7 16.43 -1.28 -3.75
N THR A 8 15.61 -2.18 -4.29
CA THR A 8 15.49 -2.50 -5.73
C THR A 8 14.96 -1.34 -6.58
N PHE A 9 14.49 -0.24 -5.97
CA PHE A 9 14.02 0.94 -6.68
C PHE A 9 14.89 2.15 -6.34
N ALA A 10 15.79 2.47 -7.27
CA ALA A 10 16.52 3.73 -7.46
C ALA A 10 16.86 4.54 -6.19
N GLY A 11 17.99 4.18 -5.58
CA GLY A 11 18.65 4.97 -4.55
C GLY A 11 18.77 4.20 -3.25
N THR A 12 19.99 4.16 -2.70
CA THR A 12 20.18 3.68 -1.33
C THR A 12 19.43 4.62 -0.40
N TRP A 13 18.23 4.23 0.03
CA TRP A 13 17.47 4.96 1.03
C TRP A 13 18.24 4.86 2.34
N ARG A 14 19.09 5.86 2.59
CA ARG A 14 19.91 5.91 3.80
C ARG A 14 19.06 6.52 4.89
N ARG A 15 18.79 5.75 5.94
CA ARG A 15 18.08 6.26 7.12
C ARG A 15 18.80 7.54 7.61
N PRO A 16 18.07 8.63 7.88
CA PRO A 16 18.65 9.83 8.49
C PRO A 16 19.37 9.47 9.79
N ASP A 17 20.46 10.19 10.12
CA ASP A 17 21.31 9.95 11.31
C ASP A 17 20.47 9.74 12.60
N PRO A 18 20.68 8.68 13.41
CA PRO A 18 19.84 8.43 14.59
C PRO A 18 20.12 9.35 15.79
N SER A 19 21.11 10.25 15.72
CA SER A 19 21.51 11.15 16.83
C SER A 19 20.47 12.20 17.22
N GLY A 20 19.37 12.33 16.47
CA GLY A 20 18.24 13.21 16.81
C GLY A 20 18.48 14.71 16.54
N THR A 21 19.72 15.12 16.32
CA THR A 21 20.07 16.50 15.92
C THR A 21 20.13 16.62 14.40
N GLY A 22 19.46 17.64 13.86
CA GLY A 22 19.62 18.08 12.47
C GLY A 22 20.45 19.34 12.46
N ARG A 23 21.42 19.44 11.54
CA ARG A 23 22.20 20.66 11.30
C ARG A 23 21.36 21.78 10.68
N SER A 24 20.18 21.46 10.15
CA SER A 24 19.23 22.41 9.59
C SER A 24 17.79 21.98 9.82
N LEU A 25 16.85 22.93 9.74
CA LEU A 25 15.42 22.65 9.77
C LEU A 25 15.00 21.61 8.72
N ARG A 26 15.65 21.63 7.55
CA ARG A 26 15.39 20.67 6.47
C ARG A 26 15.74 19.24 6.87
N GLU A 27 16.88 19.03 7.54
CA GLU A 27 17.26 17.69 8.03
C GLU A 27 16.30 17.16 9.10
N VAL A 28 15.75 18.05 9.94
CA VAL A 28 14.72 17.68 10.94
C VAL A 28 13.41 17.28 10.26
N GLN A 29 12.98 18.04 9.25
CA GLN A 29 11.77 17.74 8.48
C GLN A 29 11.89 16.45 7.69
N ASP A 30 13.03 16.21 7.03
CA ASP A 30 13.27 14.98 6.28
C ASP A 30 13.26 13.74 7.20
N ARG A 31 13.76 13.87 8.43
CA ARG A 31 13.68 12.81 9.43
C ARG A 31 12.25 12.56 9.92
N ALA A 32 11.51 13.64 10.24
CA ALA A 32 10.11 13.53 10.62
C ALA A 32 9.25 12.89 9.52
N ALA A 33 9.51 13.25 8.25
CA ALA A 33 8.85 12.63 7.10
C ALA A 33 9.19 11.14 7.00
N PHE A 34 10.46 10.77 7.17
CA PHE A 34 10.88 9.37 7.15
C PHE A 34 10.23 8.53 8.26
N ASP A 35 10.13 9.07 9.48
CA ASP A 35 9.50 8.36 10.62
C ASP A 35 7.96 8.26 10.45
N GLN A 36 7.34 9.21 9.75
CA GLN A 36 5.90 9.18 9.43
C GLN A 36 5.58 8.43 8.13
N GLN A 37 6.59 7.98 7.37
CA GLN A 37 6.37 7.22 6.16
C GLN A 37 5.66 5.91 6.54
N PRO A 38 4.43 5.67 6.10
CA PRO A 38 3.71 4.45 6.46
C PRO A 38 4.49 3.23 5.99
N ALA A 39 4.49 2.16 6.80
CA ALA A 39 5.18 0.93 6.47
C ALA A 39 4.81 0.48 5.04
N ALA A 40 5.84 0.13 4.25
CA ALA A 40 5.65 -0.39 2.90
C ALA A 40 4.63 -1.55 2.94
N GLY A 41 3.46 -1.36 2.33
CA GLY A 41 2.35 -2.33 2.35
C GLY A 41 1.06 -1.85 3.02
N MET A 42 1.06 -0.71 3.72
CA MET A 42 -0.18 -0.18 4.33
C MET A 42 -1.24 0.24 3.29
N SER A 43 -0.80 0.68 2.10
CA SER A 43 -1.67 0.90 0.94
C SER A 43 -2.31 -0.41 0.45
N CYS A 44 -1.54 -1.49 0.38
CA CYS A 44 -2.07 -2.82 0.00
C CYS A 44 -3.06 -3.36 1.03
N ALA A 45 -2.87 -3.09 2.32
CA ALA A 45 -3.79 -3.50 3.38
C ALA A 45 -5.19 -2.86 3.24
N ILE A 46 -5.26 -1.65 2.65
CA ILE A 46 -6.54 -0.98 2.36
C ILE A 46 -7.08 -1.37 0.98
N ALA A 47 -6.21 -1.42 -0.04
CA ALA A 47 -6.62 -1.69 -1.41
C ALA A 47 -7.11 -3.14 -1.62
N ALA A 48 -6.48 -4.12 -0.98
CA ALA A 48 -6.82 -5.53 -1.14
C ALA A 48 -8.27 -5.88 -0.74
N PRO A 49 -8.80 -5.49 0.44
CA PRO A 49 -10.18 -5.78 0.80
C PRO A 49 -11.20 -5.07 -0.09
N ILE A 50 -10.91 -3.84 -0.54
CA ILE A 50 -11.78 -3.10 -1.46
C ILE A 50 -11.87 -3.84 -2.80
N ALA A 51 -10.73 -4.24 -3.36
CA ALA A 51 -10.68 -4.98 -4.62
C ALA A 51 -11.41 -6.33 -4.51
N LEU A 52 -11.25 -7.04 -3.39
CA LEU A 52 -11.97 -8.29 -3.13
C LEU A 52 -13.49 -8.08 -3.06
N ALA A 53 -13.94 -7.05 -2.35
CA ALA A 53 -15.36 -6.76 -2.20
C ALA A 53 -16.02 -6.40 -3.53
N VAL A 54 -15.37 -5.54 -4.34
CA VAL A 54 -15.87 -5.17 -5.67
C VAL A 54 -15.94 -6.38 -6.60
N SER A 55 -14.87 -7.18 -6.64
CA SER A 55 -14.81 -8.36 -7.51
C SER A 55 -15.87 -9.41 -7.10
N GLY A 56 -16.01 -9.67 -5.80
CA GLY A 56 -17.00 -10.61 -5.28
C GLY A 56 -18.43 -10.16 -5.57
N GLY A 57 -18.73 -8.88 -5.35
CA GLY A 57 -20.06 -8.30 -5.62
C GLY A 57 -20.42 -8.36 -7.11
N LEU A 58 -19.47 -8.06 -8.00
CA LEU A 58 -19.69 -8.16 -9.45
C LEU A 58 -19.94 -9.60 -9.89
N CYS A 59 -19.14 -10.56 -9.43
CA CYS A 59 -19.34 -11.97 -9.75
C CYS A 59 -20.70 -12.47 -9.27
N TRP A 60 -21.11 -12.09 -8.06
CA TRP A 60 -22.41 -12.48 -7.51
C TRP A 60 -23.57 -11.88 -8.32
N GLY A 61 -23.52 -10.59 -8.62
CA GLY A 61 -24.55 -9.91 -9.41
C GLY A 61 -24.68 -10.49 -10.82
N LEU A 62 -23.56 -10.85 -11.46
CA LEU A 62 -23.56 -11.51 -12.76
C LEU A 62 -24.16 -12.92 -12.69
N TYR A 63 -23.88 -13.67 -11.62
CA TYR A 63 -24.47 -14.99 -11.41
C TYR A 63 -26.00 -14.92 -11.29
N GLU A 64 -26.52 -14.07 -10.42
CA GLU A 64 -27.98 -13.88 -10.23
C GLU A 64 -28.66 -13.37 -11.51
N GLY A 65 -28.04 -12.42 -12.21
CA GLY A 65 -28.56 -11.93 -13.49
C GLY A 65 -28.62 -13.02 -14.55
N ALA A 66 -27.58 -13.87 -14.64
CA ALA A 66 -27.52 -14.97 -15.59
C ALA A 66 -28.56 -16.06 -15.27
N THR A 67 -28.71 -16.46 -14.00
CA THR A 67 -29.71 -17.46 -13.61
C THR A 67 -31.14 -16.96 -13.83
N ALA A 68 -31.41 -15.69 -13.52
CA ALA A 68 -32.71 -15.07 -13.78
C ALA A 68 -33.01 -15.01 -15.29
N LEU A 69 -32.05 -14.63 -16.12
CA LEU A 69 -32.20 -14.61 -17.58
C LEU A 69 -32.45 -16.02 -18.13
N ILE A 70 -31.67 -17.02 -17.69
CA ILE A 70 -31.84 -18.41 -18.11
C ILE A 70 -33.24 -18.92 -17.73
N GLY A 71 -33.70 -18.65 -16.51
CA GLY A 71 -35.04 -19.03 -16.07
C GLY A 71 -36.18 -18.32 -16.82
N ALA A 72 -35.93 -17.16 -17.44
CA ALA A 72 -36.91 -16.44 -18.23
C ALA A 72 -37.03 -16.94 -19.68
N ILE A 73 -36.00 -17.64 -20.19
CA ILE A 73 -35.96 -18.14 -21.58
C ILE A 73 -36.13 -19.65 -21.70
N ALA A 74 -36.13 -20.38 -20.59
CA ALA A 74 -36.37 -21.82 -20.50
C ALA A 74 -37.86 -22.13 -20.25
#